data_AF-A0AAE4HYV3-F1
#
_entry.id   AF-A0AAE4HYV3-F1
#
_cell.length_a   1.000
_cell.length_b   1.000
_cell.length_c   1.000
_cell.angle_alpha   90.00
_cell.angle_beta   90.00
_cell.angle_gamma   90.00
#
_symmetry.space_group_name_H-M   'P 1'
#
loop_
_entity.id
_entity.type
_entity.pdbx_description
1 polymer ?
#
loop_
_entity_poly.entity_id
_entity_poly.type
_entity_poly.pdbx_seq_one_letter_code
_entity_poly.pdbx_strand_id
1 'polypeptide(L)'
;MALTTIEHPIKMYIRRDLGITVEQFGQLAGIPQSTLATWIKRDRRVEKLPIDFYSALATVRQQKIETVYGELLEWQQRYDRYKQESLQSIAGEQPLFSLAAEEGRTIYRLYRSRQLESQLLEPARRLRKAIDQLDAQSFIQVMIELYGQIEMVMPTWMAKSFNKTELKEIGQAFYNELLLKG
;
A
#
# COMPACT_ATOMS: atom_id res chain seq x y z
N MET A 1 -12.51 -9.84 -3.47
CA MET A 1 -13.38 -8.72 -3.02
C MET A 1 -13.24 -7.60 -4.04
N ALA A 2 -14.35 -7.02 -4.49
CA ALA A 2 -14.33 -5.98 -5.53
C ALA A 2 -13.61 -4.72 -5.01
N LEU A 3 -12.58 -4.25 -5.72
CA LEU A 3 -11.92 -2.98 -5.42
C LEU A 3 -12.94 -1.86 -5.63
N THR A 4 -13.49 -1.32 -4.54
CA THR A 4 -14.33 -0.12 -4.62
C THR A 4 -13.45 1.04 -5.06
N THR A 5 -13.68 1.55 -6.27
CA THR A 5 -13.00 2.74 -6.81
C THR A 5 -13.07 3.89 -5.80
N ILE A 6 -11.92 4.38 -5.35
CA ILE A 6 -11.84 5.55 -4.48
C ILE A 6 -11.64 6.79 -5.35
N GLU A 7 -12.63 7.66 -5.38
CA GLU A 7 -12.52 8.97 -6.03
C GLU A 7 -11.82 9.99 -5.11
N HIS A 8 -11.58 11.20 -5.64
CA HIS A 8 -10.98 12.31 -4.89
C HIS A 8 -11.62 12.49 -3.48
N PRO A 9 -10.83 12.79 -2.42
CA PRO A 9 -11.32 12.85 -1.04
C PRO A 9 -12.54 13.75 -0.83
N ILE A 10 -12.56 14.93 -1.48
CA ILE A 10 -13.72 15.85 -1.50
C ILE A 10 -15.01 15.11 -1.95
N LYS A 11 -14.95 14.34 -3.04
CA LYS A 11 -16.11 13.60 -3.55
C LYS A 11 -16.53 12.50 -2.58
N MET A 12 -15.56 11.75 -2.07
CA MET A 12 -15.81 10.63 -1.17
C MET A 12 -16.49 11.11 0.10
N TYR A 13 -15.93 12.15 0.74
CA TYR A 13 -16.49 12.73 1.95
C TYR A 13 -17.93 13.23 1.74
N ILE A 14 -18.16 14.02 0.69
CA ILE A 14 -19.49 14.59 0.39
C ILE A 14 -20.51 13.50 0.06
N ARG A 15 -20.16 12.51 -0.76
CA ARG A 15 -21.11 11.49 -1.21
C ARG A 15 -21.33 10.37 -0.21
N ARG A 16 -20.26 9.92 0.47
CA ARG A 16 -20.32 8.76 1.37
C ARG A 16 -20.70 9.16 2.78
N ASP A 17 -20.15 10.27 3.28
CA ASP A 17 -20.35 10.60 4.68
C ASP A 17 -21.44 11.65 4.88
N LEU A 18 -21.55 12.65 4.00
CA LEU A 18 -22.66 13.60 4.03
C LEU A 18 -23.90 13.10 3.29
N GLY A 19 -23.77 12.09 2.43
CA GLY A 19 -24.91 11.50 1.71
C GLY A 19 -25.54 12.41 0.65
N ILE A 20 -24.83 13.47 0.21
CA ILE A 20 -25.30 14.44 -0.79
C ILE A 20 -24.38 14.48 -2.00
N THR A 21 -24.81 15.17 -3.05
CA THR A 21 -23.96 15.41 -4.22
C THR A 21 -23.01 16.59 -4.00
N VAL A 22 -21.91 16.64 -4.76
CA VAL A 22 -20.97 17.78 -4.75
C VAL A 22 -21.65 19.08 -5.20
N GLU A 23 -22.70 18.99 -6.01
CA GLU A 23 -23.52 20.13 -6.44
C GLU A 23 -24.37 20.67 -5.31
N GLN A 24 -25.12 19.81 -4.64
CA GLN A 24 -25.88 20.19 -3.45
C GLN A 24 -24.98 20.76 -2.37
N PHE A 25 -23.80 20.17 -2.14
CA PHE A 25 -22.83 20.72 -1.20
C PHE A 25 -22.37 22.13 -1.62
N GLY A 26 -22.01 22.34 -2.89
CA GLY A 26 -21.57 23.66 -3.38
C GLY A 26 -22.63 24.74 -3.16
N GLN A 27 -23.90 24.41 -3.39
CA GLN A 27 -25.03 25.31 -3.12
C GLN A 27 -25.18 25.63 -1.63
N LEU A 28 -25.13 24.62 -0.75
CA LEU A 28 -25.24 24.81 0.70
C LEU A 28 -24.05 25.57 1.30
N ALA A 29 -22.85 25.31 0.79
CA ALA A 29 -21.59 25.90 1.27
C ALA A 29 -21.32 27.30 0.70
N GLY A 30 -22.10 27.76 -0.30
CA GLY A 30 -21.80 28.99 -1.04
C GLY A 30 -20.49 28.91 -1.85
N ILE A 31 -19.99 27.71 -2.15
CA ILE A 31 -18.75 27.51 -2.90
C ILE A 31 -19.12 27.25 -4.36
N PRO A 32 -18.63 28.05 -5.32
CA PRO A 32 -18.90 27.83 -6.72
C PRO A 32 -18.55 26.40 -7.16
N GLN A 33 -19.47 25.77 -7.88
CA GLN A 33 -19.28 24.44 -8.47
C GLN A 33 -17.98 24.34 -9.28
N SER A 34 -17.64 25.39 -10.04
CA SER A 34 -16.40 25.51 -10.80
C SER A 34 -15.15 25.43 -9.93
N THR A 35 -15.19 25.95 -8.71
CA THR A 35 -14.10 25.91 -7.74
C THR A 35 -13.89 24.49 -7.23
N LEU A 36 -14.97 23.81 -6.78
CA LEU A 36 -14.89 22.42 -6.32
C LEU A 36 -14.41 21.50 -7.44
N ALA A 37 -14.97 21.66 -8.65
CA ALA A 37 -14.55 20.91 -9.83
C ALA A 37 -13.06 21.14 -10.15
N THR A 38 -12.57 22.37 -10.00
CA THR A 38 -11.15 22.68 -10.22
C THR A 38 -10.25 22.00 -9.20
N TRP A 39 -10.61 22.01 -7.91
CA TRP A 39 -9.82 21.33 -6.87
C TRP A 39 -9.77 19.82 -7.10
N ILE A 40 -10.90 19.21 -7.45
CA ILE A 40 -10.99 17.79 -7.78
C ILE A 40 -10.16 17.48 -9.04
N LYS A 41 -10.33 18.24 -10.12
CA LYS A 41 -9.65 18.00 -11.41
C LYS A 41 -8.14 18.17 -11.31
N ARG A 42 -7.66 19.13 -10.50
CA ARG A 42 -6.24 19.36 -10.24
C ARG A 42 -5.68 18.49 -9.12
N ASP A 43 -6.47 17.55 -8.61
CA ASP A 43 -6.07 16.64 -7.54
C ASP A 43 -5.48 17.37 -6.32
N ARG A 44 -6.12 18.48 -5.94
CA ARG A 44 -5.62 19.33 -4.86
C ARG A 44 -5.77 18.58 -3.53
N ARG A 45 -4.62 18.31 -2.92
CA ARG A 45 -4.51 17.71 -1.60
C ARG A 45 -5.39 18.41 -0.56
N VAL A 46 -6.02 17.61 0.31
CA VAL A 46 -6.88 18.09 1.39
C VAL A 46 -6.17 19.15 2.22
N GLU A 47 -4.91 18.96 2.59
CA GLU A 47 -4.11 19.87 3.43
C GLU A 47 -3.87 21.25 2.81
N LYS A 48 -4.16 21.41 1.50
CA LYS A 48 -3.95 22.64 0.75
C LYS A 48 -5.25 23.38 0.46
N LEU A 49 -6.41 22.89 0.92
CA LEU A 49 -7.69 23.55 0.68
C LEU A 49 -7.87 24.77 1.60
N PRO A 50 -8.66 25.79 1.18
CA PRO A 50 -8.93 26.95 2.02
C PRO A 50 -9.68 26.58 3.30
N ILE A 51 -9.45 27.33 4.39
CA ILE A 51 -10.10 27.07 5.68
C ILE A 51 -11.63 27.12 5.58
N ASP A 52 -12.15 28.03 4.75
CA ASP A 52 -13.59 28.21 4.51
C ASP A 52 -14.27 26.93 4.00
N PHE A 53 -13.54 26.06 3.29
CA PHE A 53 -14.07 24.78 2.84
C PHE A 53 -14.33 23.83 4.01
N TYR A 54 -13.39 23.71 4.96
CA TYR A 54 -13.60 22.86 6.14
C TYR A 54 -14.66 23.45 7.06
N SER A 55 -14.69 24.78 7.20
CA SER A 55 -15.75 25.48 7.93
C SER A 55 -17.12 25.15 7.36
N ALA A 56 -17.29 25.22 6.04
CA ALA A 56 -18.55 24.88 5.39
C ALA A 56 -18.94 23.40 5.59
N LEU A 57 -17.98 22.47 5.48
CA LEU A 57 -18.26 21.06 5.75
C LEU A 57 -18.65 20.81 7.21
N ALA A 58 -17.97 21.45 8.16
CA ALA A 58 -18.29 21.41 9.58
C ALA A 58 -19.70 21.92 9.86
N THR A 59 -20.12 23.01 9.20
CA THR A 59 -21.49 23.53 9.28
C THR A 59 -22.50 22.53 8.75
N VAL A 60 -22.29 21.98 7.54
CA VAL A 60 -23.26 21.04 6.93
C VAL A 60 -23.35 19.74 7.73
N ARG A 61 -22.22 19.24 8.26
CA ARG A 61 -22.17 18.00 9.06
C ARG A 61 -22.53 18.20 10.53
N GLN A 62 -22.67 19.45 10.98
CA GLN A 62 -22.89 19.82 12.39
C GLN A 62 -21.83 19.25 13.33
N GLN A 63 -20.57 19.27 12.89
CA GLN A 63 -19.41 18.80 13.65
C GLN A 63 -18.36 19.89 13.78
N LYS A 64 -17.38 19.68 14.65
CA LYS A 64 -16.26 20.62 14.78
C LYS A 64 -15.32 20.52 13.58
N ILE A 65 -14.69 21.63 13.23
CA ILE A 65 -13.78 21.71 12.07
C ILE A 65 -12.63 20.71 12.22
N GLU A 66 -12.08 20.52 13.41
CA GLU A 66 -11.00 19.56 13.66
C GLU A 66 -11.42 18.11 13.39
N THR A 67 -12.66 17.75 13.70
CA THR A 67 -13.20 16.41 13.44
C THR A 67 -13.32 16.18 11.94
N VAL A 68 -13.95 17.13 11.24
CA VAL A 68 -14.14 17.05 9.78
C VAL A 68 -12.80 17.04 9.05
N TYR A 69 -11.85 17.86 9.50
CA TYR A 69 -10.50 17.87 8.95
C TYR A 69 -9.80 16.52 9.13
N GLY A 70 -9.87 15.92 10.33
CA GLY A 70 -9.31 14.59 10.60
C GLY A 70 -9.90 13.50 9.70
N GLU A 71 -11.22 13.46 9.55
CA GLU A 71 -11.89 12.50 8.68
C GLU A 71 -11.55 12.71 7.19
N LEU A 72 -11.43 13.97 6.74
CA LEU A 72 -10.97 14.30 5.39
C LEU A 72 -9.52 13.85 5.15
N LEU A 73 -8.65 13.94 6.16
CA LEU A 73 -7.29 13.40 6.08
C LEU A 73 -7.29 11.88 5.97
N GLU A 74 -8.18 11.18 6.66
CA GLU A 74 -8.33 9.73 6.48
C GLU A 74 -8.72 9.39 5.03
N TRP A 75 -9.63 10.16 4.42
CA TRP A 75 -9.96 10.00 3.00
C TRP A 75 -8.78 10.33 2.09
N GLN A 76 -7.98 11.36 2.40
CA GLN A 76 -6.75 11.64 1.66
C GLN A 76 -5.78 10.47 1.72
N GLN A 77 -5.57 9.86 2.90
CA GLN A 77 -4.71 8.69 3.05
C GLN A 77 -5.23 7.48 2.27
N ARG A 78 -6.54 7.23 2.30
CA ARG A 78 -7.17 6.14 1.53
C ARG A 78 -7.04 6.38 0.03
N TYR A 79 -7.22 7.62 -0.42
CA TYR A 79 -7.09 8.00 -1.82
C TYR A 79 -5.64 7.95 -2.31
N ASP A 80 -4.68 8.40 -1.49
CA ASP A 80 -3.25 8.30 -1.77
C ASP A 80 -2.85 6.82 -1.90
N ARG A 81 -3.33 5.97 -0.98
CA ARG A 81 -3.13 4.52 -1.04
C ARG A 81 -3.76 3.92 -2.29
N TYR A 82 -5.01 4.24 -2.60
CA TYR A 82 -5.68 3.77 -3.81
C TYR A 82 -4.97 4.26 -5.07
N LYS A 83 -4.46 5.50 -5.10
CA LYS A 83 -3.68 6.02 -6.22
C LYS A 83 -2.37 5.28 -6.36
N GLN A 84 -1.64 5.06 -5.27
CA GLN A 84 -0.41 4.29 -5.27
C GLN A 84 -0.66 2.85 -5.75
N GLU A 85 -1.67 2.18 -5.20
CA GLU A 85 -2.09 0.83 -5.60
C GLU A 85 -2.59 0.80 -7.07
N SER A 86 -3.31 1.83 -7.52
CA SER A 86 -3.81 1.92 -8.90
C SER A 86 -2.71 2.24 -9.91
N LEU A 87 -1.75 3.12 -9.57
CA LEU A 87 -0.56 3.40 -10.36
C LEU A 87 0.33 2.15 -10.46
N GLN A 88 0.43 1.38 -9.37
CA GLN A 88 1.06 0.06 -9.36
C GLN A 88 0.29 -0.95 -10.23
N SER A 89 -1.05 -0.90 -10.25
CA SER A 89 -1.89 -1.78 -11.09
C SER A 89 -1.87 -1.45 -12.59
N ILE A 90 -1.76 -0.16 -12.96
CA ILE A 90 -1.68 0.29 -14.36
C ILE A 90 -0.30 -0.03 -14.97
N ALA A 91 0.72 -0.24 -14.13
CA ALA A 91 2.04 -0.72 -14.53
C ALA A 91 2.14 -2.26 -14.69
N GLY A 92 1.06 -3.02 -14.43
CA GLY A 92 1.00 -4.47 -14.71
C GLY A 92 1.74 -5.38 -13.72
N GLU A 93 2.23 -4.88 -12.60
CA GLU A 93 2.97 -5.66 -11.60
C GLU A 93 2.19 -5.72 -10.26
N GLN A 94 2.01 -6.91 -9.70
CA GLN A 94 1.56 -7.06 -8.31
C GLN A 94 2.55 -6.32 -7.37
N PRO A 95 2.10 -5.72 -6.25
CA PRO A 95 3.00 -4.99 -5.35
C PRO A 95 4.17 -5.89 -4.93
N LEU A 96 5.43 -5.45 -5.09
CA LEU A 96 6.63 -6.27 -4.81
C LEU A 96 6.64 -6.86 -3.39
N PHE A 97 6.09 -6.13 -2.41
CA PHE A 97 5.87 -6.62 -1.06
C PHE A 97 4.92 -7.84 -1.03
N SER A 98 3.78 -7.76 -1.73
CA SER A 98 2.79 -8.84 -1.82
C SER A 98 3.34 -10.04 -2.59
N LEU A 99 4.07 -9.80 -3.67
CA LEU A 99 4.81 -10.83 -4.42
C LEU A 99 5.82 -11.52 -3.50
N ALA A 100 6.61 -10.76 -2.75
CA ALA A 100 7.59 -11.32 -1.81
C ALA A 100 6.96 -12.12 -0.68
N ALA A 101 5.85 -11.65 -0.13
CA ALA A 101 5.09 -12.40 0.87
C ALA A 101 4.49 -13.70 0.28
N GLU A 102 3.93 -13.65 -0.93
CA GLU A 102 3.37 -14.83 -1.60
C GLU A 102 4.46 -15.83 -1.99
N GLU A 103 5.59 -15.34 -2.45
CA GLU A 103 6.76 -16.15 -2.76
C GLU A 103 7.29 -16.82 -1.49
N GLY A 104 7.46 -16.08 -0.39
CA GLY A 104 7.87 -16.64 0.91
C GLY A 104 6.94 -17.75 1.39
N ARG A 105 5.62 -17.58 1.25
CA ARG A 105 4.62 -18.63 1.53
C ARG A 105 4.79 -19.84 0.61
N THR A 106 5.01 -19.62 -0.67
CA THR A 106 5.13 -20.68 -1.68
C THR A 106 6.37 -21.52 -1.43
N ILE A 107 7.51 -20.88 -1.18
CA ILE A 107 8.76 -21.54 -0.81
C ILE A 107 8.55 -22.35 0.47
N TYR A 108 7.99 -21.76 1.52
CA TYR A 108 7.71 -22.49 2.77
C TYR A 108 6.83 -23.74 2.54
N ARG A 109 5.74 -23.62 1.77
CA ARG A 109 4.86 -24.76 1.43
C ARG A 109 5.61 -25.85 0.68
N LEU A 110 6.52 -25.50 -0.21
CA LEU A 110 7.33 -26.47 -0.96
C LEU A 110 8.29 -27.21 -0.04
N TYR A 111 8.99 -26.50 0.85
CA TYR A 111 9.82 -27.13 1.89
C TYR A 111 9.02 -28.08 2.77
N ARG A 112 7.82 -27.67 3.20
CA ARG A 112 6.89 -28.50 3.98
C ARG A 112 6.42 -29.73 3.21
N SER A 113 6.05 -29.59 1.94
CA SER A 113 5.63 -30.71 1.10
C SER A 113 6.74 -31.75 0.88
N ARG A 114 8.01 -31.32 0.97
CA ARG A 114 9.19 -32.18 0.81
C ARG A 114 9.79 -32.65 2.14
N GLN A 115 9.19 -32.30 3.29
CA GLN A 115 9.70 -32.63 4.63
C GLN A 115 11.11 -32.06 4.91
N LEU A 116 11.41 -30.87 4.39
CA LEU A 116 12.71 -30.19 4.48
C LEU A 116 12.71 -29.00 5.45
N GLU A 117 11.68 -28.81 6.27
CA GLU A 117 11.52 -27.60 7.10
C GLU A 117 12.69 -27.37 8.07
N SER A 118 13.32 -28.43 8.56
CA SER A 118 14.52 -28.34 9.40
C SER A 118 15.70 -27.65 8.70
N GLN A 119 15.76 -27.72 7.37
CA GLN A 119 16.80 -27.12 6.55
C GLN A 119 16.59 -25.61 6.36
N LEU A 120 15.42 -25.06 6.70
CA LEU A 120 15.13 -23.61 6.60
C LEU A 120 15.77 -22.78 7.72
N LEU A 121 16.11 -23.39 8.86
CA LEU A 121 16.52 -22.65 10.06
C LEU A 121 17.79 -21.81 9.85
N GLU A 122 18.83 -22.42 9.30
CA GLU A 122 20.13 -21.75 9.06
C GLU A 122 20.07 -20.72 7.92
N PRO A 123 19.46 -21.03 6.74
CA PRO A 123 19.19 -20.03 5.71
C PRO A 123 18.36 -18.85 6.23
N ALA A 124 17.28 -19.09 6.99
CA ALA A 124 16.43 -18.00 7.47
C ALA A 124 17.16 -17.08 8.47
N ARG A 125 18.02 -17.62 9.34
CA ARG A 125 18.88 -16.80 10.22
C ARG A 125 19.82 -15.90 9.41
N ARG A 126 20.46 -16.44 8.38
CA ARG A 126 21.34 -15.66 7.49
C ARG A 126 20.55 -14.65 6.67
N LEU A 127 19.35 -15.00 6.22
CA LEU A 127 18.43 -14.10 5.52
C LEU A 127 18.09 -12.89 6.41
N ARG A 128 17.72 -13.15 7.67
CA ARG A 128 17.41 -12.09 8.63
C ARG A 128 18.59 -11.13 8.82
N LYS A 129 19.78 -11.69 9.01
CA LYS A 129 21.02 -10.90 9.15
C LYS A 129 21.29 -10.04 7.92
N ALA A 130 21.11 -10.59 6.72
CA ALA A 130 21.30 -9.84 5.47
C ALA A 130 20.29 -8.68 5.33
N ILE A 131 19.03 -8.90 5.72
CA ILE A 131 17.97 -7.87 5.74
C ILE A 131 18.32 -6.75 6.73
N ASP A 132 18.69 -7.11 7.97
CA ASP A 132 18.99 -6.13 9.01
C ASP A 132 20.24 -5.28 8.67
N GLN A 133 21.21 -5.87 7.95
CA GLN A 133 22.43 -5.19 7.50
C GLN A 133 22.30 -4.48 6.14
N LEU A 134 21.16 -4.64 5.46
CA LEU A 134 20.95 -4.19 4.07
C LEU A 134 22.06 -4.69 3.11
N ASP A 135 22.55 -5.91 3.36
CA ASP A 135 23.60 -6.54 2.57
C ASP A 135 22.97 -7.35 1.41
N ALA A 136 22.90 -6.71 0.25
CA ALA A 136 22.34 -7.31 -0.96
C ALA A 136 23.10 -8.57 -1.43
N GLN A 137 24.41 -8.62 -1.23
CA GLN A 137 25.21 -9.77 -1.66
C GLN A 137 24.92 -10.99 -0.78
N SER A 138 24.93 -10.80 0.54
CA SER A 138 24.53 -11.85 1.48
C SER A 138 23.07 -12.27 1.30
N PHE A 139 22.18 -11.32 0.99
CA PHE A 139 20.78 -11.62 0.70
C PHE A 139 20.65 -12.54 -0.52
N ILE A 140 21.29 -12.21 -1.65
CA ILE A 140 21.28 -13.02 -2.88
C ILE A 140 21.79 -14.43 -2.63
N GLN A 141 22.91 -14.57 -1.91
CA GLN A 141 23.48 -15.88 -1.61
C GLN A 141 22.49 -16.78 -0.87
N VAL A 142 21.80 -16.24 0.13
CA VAL A 142 20.79 -16.97 0.87
C VAL A 142 19.58 -17.31 0.00
N MET A 143 19.15 -16.40 -0.87
CA MET A 143 18.06 -16.67 -1.81
C MET A 143 18.43 -17.77 -2.82
N ILE A 144 19.64 -17.77 -3.38
CA ILE A 144 20.10 -18.84 -4.27
C ILE A 144 20.05 -20.21 -3.57
N GLU A 145 20.50 -20.26 -2.32
CA GLU A 145 20.48 -21.49 -1.53
C GLU A 145 19.05 -21.99 -1.27
N LEU A 146 18.14 -21.09 -0.85
CA LEU A 146 16.74 -21.43 -0.59
C LEU A 146 16.04 -22.00 -1.82
N TYR A 147 16.24 -21.37 -2.98
CA TYR A 147 15.62 -21.83 -4.23
C TYR A 147 16.30 -23.09 -4.78
N GLY A 148 17.62 -23.22 -4.63
CA GLY A 148 18.38 -24.37 -5.06
C GLY A 148 17.99 -25.66 -4.34
N GLN A 149 17.74 -25.60 -3.04
CA GLN A 149 17.34 -26.76 -2.23
C GLN A 149 15.99 -27.38 -2.66
N ILE A 150 15.08 -26.57 -3.22
CA ILE A 150 13.79 -27.03 -3.73
C ILE A 150 13.71 -27.05 -5.26
N GLU A 151 14.86 -26.89 -5.94
CA GLU A 151 14.98 -26.92 -7.40
C GLU A 151 14.05 -25.92 -8.12
N MET A 152 13.82 -24.76 -7.51
CA MET A 152 12.99 -23.69 -8.07
C MET A 152 13.85 -22.62 -8.74
N VAL A 153 13.31 -21.99 -9.78
CA VAL A 153 13.94 -20.82 -10.40
C VAL A 153 13.53 -19.57 -9.64
N MET A 154 14.51 -18.76 -9.24
CA MET A 154 14.25 -17.48 -8.58
C MET A 154 13.52 -16.53 -9.55
N PRO A 155 12.43 -15.88 -9.11
CA PRO A 155 11.70 -14.93 -9.95
C PRO A 155 12.59 -13.77 -10.40
N THR A 156 12.40 -13.35 -11.65
CA THR A 156 13.24 -12.33 -12.27
C THR A 156 13.09 -10.95 -11.62
N TRP A 157 11.93 -10.68 -11.00
CA TRP A 157 11.70 -9.45 -10.24
C TRP A 157 12.55 -9.43 -8.97
N MET A 158 12.66 -10.56 -8.27
CA MET A 158 13.45 -10.70 -7.06
C MET A 158 14.95 -10.55 -7.36
N ALA A 159 15.39 -11.03 -8.52
CA ALA A 159 16.75 -10.85 -9.01
C ALA A 159 17.09 -9.41 -9.47
N LYS A 160 16.09 -8.53 -9.65
CA LYS A 160 16.26 -7.14 -10.10
C LYS A 160 16.11 -6.12 -8.96
N SER A 161 15.40 -6.45 -7.88
CA SER A 161 15.06 -5.54 -6.77
C SER A 161 16.19 -5.27 -5.75
N PHE A 162 17.46 -5.32 -6.15
CA PHE A 162 18.61 -5.24 -5.23
C PHE A 162 19.11 -3.81 -4.95
N ASN A 163 18.20 -2.84 -4.83
CA ASN A 163 18.55 -1.55 -4.24
C ASN A 163 18.34 -1.59 -2.71
N LYS A 164 19.13 -0.82 -1.95
CA LYS A 164 19.11 -0.85 -0.47
C LYS A 164 17.74 -0.48 0.13
N THR A 165 16.95 0.31 -0.59
CA THR A 165 15.64 0.80 -0.13
C THR A 165 14.58 -0.30 -0.19
N GLU A 166 14.57 -1.09 -1.26
CA GLU A 166 13.59 -2.17 -1.50
C GLU A 166 13.95 -3.46 -0.76
N LEU A 167 15.25 -3.75 -0.58
CA LEU A 167 15.72 -4.96 0.08
C LEU A 167 15.08 -5.16 1.47
N LYS A 168 14.97 -4.08 2.25
CA LYS A 168 14.40 -4.17 3.59
C LYS A 168 12.93 -4.56 3.56
N GLU A 169 12.15 -3.92 2.70
CA GLU A 169 10.71 -4.12 2.61
C GLU A 169 10.36 -5.49 2.01
N ILE A 170 10.97 -5.83 0.87
CA ILE A 170 10.78 -7.09 0.16
C ILE A 170 11.34 -8.26 0.97
N GLY A 171 12.55 -8.12 1.50
CA GLY A 171 13.19 -9.16 2.31
C GLY A 171 12.41 -9.46 3.58
N GLN A 172 11.91 -8.43 4.27
CA GLN A 172 11.10 -8.62 5.48
C GLN A 172 9.76 -9.32 5.16
N ALA A 173 9.11 -8.95 4.05
CA ALA A 173 7.87 -9.59 3.61
C ALA A 173 8.06 -11.09 3.32
N PHE A 174 9.10 -11.43 2.56
CA PHE A 174 9.47 -12.80 2.26
C PHE A 174 9.83 -13.59 3.52
N TYR A 175 10.74 -13.04 4.36
CA TYR A 175 11.21 -13.68 5.59
C TYR A 175 10.06 -13.97 6.57
N ASN A 176 9.13 -13.02 6.73
CA ASN A 176 8.00 -13.20 7.63
C ASN A 176 7.16 -14.41 7.22
N GLU A 177 6.85 -14.56 5.94
CA GLU A 177 6.02 -15.66 5.48
C GLU A 177 6.79 -16.98 5.34
N LEU A 178 8.13 -16.93 5.23
CA LEU A 178 9.00 -18.10 5.25
C LEU A 178 9.01 -18.81 6.62
N LEU A 179 8.79 -18.08 7.73
CA LEU A 179 8.86 -18.62 9.09
C LEU A 179 7.56 -18.55 9.91
N LEU A 180 6.65 -17.61 9.65
CA LEU A 180 5.47 -17.35 10.52
C LEU A 180 4.18 -18.05 10.09
N LYS A 181 4.15 -18.78 8.96
CA LYS A 181 2.93 -19.50 8.52
C LYS A 181 3.20 -20.95 8.11
N GLY A 182 3.92 -21.62 9.00
CA GLY A 182 3.89 -23.06 9.20
C GLY A 182 3.01 -23.46 10.36
#